data_AF-A0A7Y5VNI7-F1
#
_entry.id   AF-A0A7Y5VNI7-F1
#
_cell.length_a   1.000
_cell.length_b   1.000
_cell.length_c   1.000
_cell.angle_alpha   90.00
_cell.angle_beta   90.00
_cell.angle_gamma   90.00
#
_symmetry.space_group_name_H-M   'P 1'
#
loop_
_entity.id
_entity.type
_entity.pdbx_description
1 polymer ?
#
loop_
_entity_poly.entity_id
_entity_poly.type
_entity_poly.pdbx_seq_one_letter_code
_entity_poly.pdbx_strand_id
1 'polypeptide(L)'
;MNIAFRFMWITGLIVALSGLATGQAIDPTGKFEEEQQIYEAMVKRPPLFLRTRAFERFARTKDARALDALIKRYEKPGEFPDHEQYLIAGICADNFNGADFVDTMNKWSSKYKDAPHAWLWYNTLRVNTKHRDPALALEILSTKKHDIFFRAAALEALGSLGDVDAISQGITAALSPANAPRDKDDRSLLVESAASALRGAKNSRGDSKFLAAGELVIAAATEEKTLLPRTTLAVGRIFADLFDSEKIFTNASAWRAMLQGAAPKEESEEGRKGTSARFIGVEGSGTHIVFVCDASDSMLIPLTKEEKEELKKKGPTTGKGRDEDSNQSPVSHAWADAFFANANKKDDKKEGEGGNDPDDDIAKLPWDKINNRFEALREFLKLALKGLDKDMDFAVVLFGDKAETLKTTPKLIPATTKNIDAAVDEVMKMKPGPKAPNRPHGTLMGTTNVHGALMLAFQLTRNKTIPACEHVDKTGYNDGADTIFLLSDGEPTSDNYPQLDKREPDIQVGDPEAKTAGPNQEQVIYNGPYVWQPWTYLLRDIHRMNMFRKLEINCIGIGEANINLLNRIARLGLGSVRNISGDATAPGANNPGGKGGGKKGGKGGKK
;
A
#
# COMPACT_ATOMS: atom_id res chain seq x y z
N MET A 1 -1.61 -58.62 31.65
CA MET A 1 -0.47 -58.30 32.54
C MET A 1 0.69 -57.89 31.65
N ASN A 2 1.23 -56.67 31.86
CA ASN A 2 2.39 -56.02 31.21
C ASN A 2 2.22 -55.64 29.72
N ILE A 3 2.06 -54.37 29.30
CA ILE A 3 2.80 -53.10 29.53
C ILE A 3 4.29 -53.20 29.19
N ALA A 4 4.68 -52.40 28.19
CA ALA A 4 5.99 -51.78 27.92
C ALA A 4 6.71 -52.26 26.64
N PHE A 5 6.66 -51.49 25.55
CA PHE A 5 7.71 -50.52 25.18
C PHE A 5 7.38 -49.83 23.85
N ARG A 6 7.24 -48.50 23.93
CA ARG A 6 7.20 -47.54 22.81
C ARG A 6 8.62 -47.11 22.44
N PHE A 7 8.71 -46.47 21.27
CA PHE A 7 9.78 -45.61 20.73
C PHE A 7 10.93 -46.30 20.00
N MET A 8 10.89 -46.29 18.66
CA MET A 8 12.01 -45.83 17.82
C MET A 8 11.66 -45.76 16.32
N TRP A 9 11.94 -44.59 15.70
CA TRP A 9 12.03 -44.24 14.27
C TRP A 9 10.76 -44.02 13.42
N ILE A 10 10.24 -42.79 13.46
CA ILE A 10 9.75 -42.09 12.26
C ILE A 10 10.59 -40.80 12.14
N THR A 11 11.69 -40.90 11.41
CA THR A 11 12.48 -39.76 10.92
C THR A 11 12.66 -40.00 9.44
N GLY A 12 11.74 -39.47 8.64
CA GLY A 12 11.78 -39.57 7.20
C GLY A 12 10.64 -38.77 6.58
N LEU A 13 11.01 -37.78 5.76
CA LEU A 13 10.15 -37.01 4.87
C LEU A 13 9.36 -35.83 5.47
N ILE A 14 10.06 -34.77 5.88
CA ILE A 14 9.58 -33.38 5.69
C ILE A 14 10.70 -32.62 4.98
N VAL A 15 10.86 -32.88 3.67
CA VAL A 15 11.58 -32.01 2.74
C VAL A 15 10.82 -32.11 1.42
N ALA A 16 9.78 -31.30 1.25
CA ALA A 16 9.19 -31.02 -0.06
C ALA A 16 8.28 -29.80 0.02
N LEU A 17 8.42 -28.91 -0.97
CA LEU A 17 7.47 -27.87 -1.40
C LEU A 17 7.47 -26.52 -0.67
N SER A 18 8.66 -25.93 -0.54
CA SER A 18 8.84 -24.48 -0.71
C SER A 18 9.64 -24.21 -1.99
N GLY A 19 9.18 -24.81 -3.09
CA GLY A 19 9.66 -24.57 -4.45
C GLY A 19 8.88 -23.45 -5.15
N LEU A 20 8.45 -22.43 -4.41
CA LEU A 20 8.08 -21.14 -5.03
C LEU A 20 9.36 -20.59 -5.63
N ALA A 21 9.34 -20.31 -6.93
CA ALA A 21 10.44 -19.75 -7.72
C ALA A 21 11.42 -18.94 -6.85
N THR A 22 12.46 -19.62 -6.34
CA THR A 22 13.57 -18.93 -5.70
C THR A 22 14.22 -18.21 -6.85
N GLY A 23 13.91 -16.91 -6.99
CA GLY A 23 14.53 -16.06 -7.99
C GLY A 23 16.03 -16.28 -7.85
N GLN A 24 16.62 -17.03 -8.78
CA GLN A 24 18.06 -17.24 -8.78
C GLN A 24 18.66 -15.84 -8.70
N ALA A 25 19.47 -15.60 -7.69
CA ALA A 25 20.18 -14.35 -7.55
C ALA A 25 20.99 -14.16 -8.84
N ILE A 26 20.47 -13.31 -9.73
CA ILE A 26 21.11 -13.01 -11.01
C ILE A 26 22.47 -12.40 -10.65
N ASP A 27 23.55 -12.99 -11.17
CA ASP A 27 24.92 -12.53 -10.96
C ASP A 27 24.99 -11.00 -11.18
N PRO A 28 25.38 -10.22 -10.17
CA PRO A 28 25.31 -8.76 -10.21
C PRO A 28 26.34 -8.10 -11.16
N THR A 29 27.11 -8.88 -11.93
CA THR A 29 28.22 -8.37 -12.75
C THR A 29 28.26 -8.88 -14.19
N GLY A 30 27.13 -9.37 -14.72
CA GLY A 30 27.03 -9.77 -16.13
C GLY A 30 27.69 -8.74 -17.05
N LYS A 31 28.56 -9.19 -17.96
CA LYS A 31 29.24 -8.29 -18.90
C LYS A 31 28.19 -7.57 -19.74
N PHE A 32 28.38 -6.27 -19.96
CA PHE A 32 27.43 -5.44 -20.69
C PHE A 32 27.00 -6.08 -22.02
N GLU A 33 27.95 -6.62 -22.78
CA GLU A 33 27.73 -7.20 -24.10
C GLU A 33 26.82 -8.44 -24.05
N GLU A 34 26.93 -9.27 -22.99
CA GLU A 34 26.09 -10.44 -22.79
C GLU A 34 24.67 -10.03 -22.38
N GLU A 35 24.55 -9.09 -21.44
CA GLU A 35 23.24 -8.59 -20.98
C GLU A 35 22.52 -7.76 -22.05
N GLN A 36 23.25 -7.08 -22.94
CA GLN A 36 22.67 -6.39 -24.09
C GLN A 36 21.99 -7.37 -25.05
N GLN A 37 22.62 -8.50 -25.36
CA GLN A 37 22.02 -9.52 -26.24
C GLN A 37 20.74 -10.10 -25.64
N ILE A 38 20.76 -10.38 -24.33
CA ILE A 38 19.59 -10.87 -23.59
C ILE A 38 18.49 -9.81 -23.59
N TYR A 39 18.83 -8.55 -23.32
CA TYR A 39 17.91 -7.42 -23.34
C TYR A 39 17.22 -7.29 -24.70
N GLU A 40 17.99 -7.27 -25.79
CA GLU A 40 17.48 -7.13 -27.15
C GLU A 40 16.58 -8.30 -27.58
N ALA A 41 16.85 -9.51 -27.08
CA ALA A 41 16.02 -10.68 -27.31
C ALA A 41 14.71 -10.63 -26.51
N MET A 42 14.79 -10.33 -25.21
CA MET A 42 13.65 -10.38 -24.29
C MET A 42 12.70 -9.19 -24.45
N VAL A 43 13.19 -7.99 -24.79
CA VAL A 43 12.33 -6.80 -24.95
C VAL A 43 11.35 -6.93 -26.12
N LYS A 44 11.67 -7.80 -27.10
CA LYS A 44 10.83 -8.11 -28.26
C LYS A 44 9.73 -9.13 -27.94
N ARG A 45 9.84 -9.84 -26.82
CA ARG A 45 8.85 -10.82 -26.39
C ARG A 45 7.56 -10.09 -25.98
N PRO A 46 6.36 -10.66 -26.21
CA PRO A 46 5.11 -10.04 -25.76
C PRO A 46 5.07 -9.78 -24.24
N PRO A 47 5.29 -10.80 -23.37
CA PRO A 47 5.07 -10.68 -21.92
C PRO A 47 5.77 -9.49 -21.25
N LEU A 48 4.99 -8.63 -20.61
CA LEU A 48 5.50 -7.53 -19.79
C LEU A 48 6.47 -8.03 -18.71
N PHE A 49 6.23 -9.21 -18.14
CA PHE A 49 7.14 -9.87 -17.20
C PHE A 49 8.55 -10.07 -17.77
N LEU A 50 8.67 -10.64 -18.98
CA LEU A 50 9.96 -10.89 -19.61
C LEU A 50 10.67 -9.58 -19.96
N ARG A 51 9.92 -8.58 -20.44
CA ARG A 51 10.47 -7.24 -20.69
C ARG A 51 10.99 -6.60 -19.40
N THR A 52 10.25 -6.72 -18.30
CA THR A 52 10.64 -6.17 -16.99
C THR A 52 11.91 -6.83 -16.47
N ARG A 53 12.00 -8.16 -16.57
CA ARG A 53 13.21 -8.91 -16.22
C ARG A 53 14.41 -8.46 -17.07
N ALA A 54 14.19 -8.21 -18.36
CA ALA A 54 15.22 -7.66 -19.25
C ALA A 54 15.68 -6.27 -18.81
N PHE A 55 14.75 -5.40 -18.41
CA PHE A 55 15.06 -4.05 -17.90
C PHE A 55 15.93 -4.11 -16.66
N GLU A 56 15.57 -4.95 -15.67
CA GLU A 56 16.36 -5.12 -14.46
C GLU A 56 17.75 -5.66 -14.71
N ARG A 57 17.83 -6.75 -15.48
CA ARG A 57 19.11 -7.39 -15.80
C ARG A 57 20.06 -6.39 -16.44
N PHE A 58 19.56 -5.64 -17.41
CA PHE A 58 20.37 -4.66 -18.11
C PHE A 58 20.75 -3.49 -17.20
N ALA A 59 19.82 -3.02 -16.36
CA ALA A 59 20.11 -1.96 -15.39
C ALA A 59 21.14 -2.36 -14.32
N ARG A 60 21.18 -3.64 -13.92
CA ARG A 60 22.15 -4.17 -12.93
C ARG A 60 23.59 -4.13 -13.41
N THR A 61 23.84 -4.03 -14.73
CA THR A 61 25.19 -3.80 -15.26
C THR A 61 25.79 -2.48 -14.77
N LYS A 62 24.93 -1.50 -14.41
CA LYS A 62 25.30 -0.12 -14.06
C LYS A 62 26.18 0.55 -15.11
N ASP A 63 26.11 0.10 -16.36
CA ASP A 63 26.80 0.72 -17.48
C ASP A 63 25.98 1.90 -18.00
N ALA A 64 26.62 3.05 -18.27
CA ALA A 64 25.94 4.23 -18.82
C ALA A 64 25.23 3.93 -20.15
N ARG A 65 25.78 3.01 -20.97
CA ARG A 65 25.16 2.56 -22.22
C ARG A 65 23.83 1.84 -21.97
N ALA A 66 23.69 1.14 -20.85
CA ALA A 66 22.44 0.47 -20.49
C ALA A 66 21.37 1.49 -20.08
N LEU A 67 21.75 2.53 -19.31
CA LEU A 67 20.86 3.65 -18.99
C LEU A 67 20.37 4.34 -20.27
N ASP A 68 21.26 4.66 -21.22
CA ASP A 68 20.90 5.29 -22.48
C ASP A 68 19.91 4.45 -23.31
N ALA A 69 20.09 3.13 -23.34
CA ALA A 69 19.18 2.23 -24.04
C ALA A 69 17.81 2.13 -23.36
N LEU A 70 17.76 2.12 -22.02
CA LEU A 70 16.50 2.15 -21.26
C LEU A 70 15.77 3.49 -21.43
N ILE A 71 16.48 4.62 -21.50
CA ILE A 71 15.91 5.93 -21.83
C ILE A 71 15.27 5.91 -23.23
N LYS A 72 15.96 5.36 -24.23
CA LYS A 72 15.40 5.20 -25.58
C LYS A 72 14.17 4.30 -25.59
N ARG A 73 14.13 3.27 -24.75
CA ARG A 73 12.95 2.42 -24.60
C ARG A 73 11.80 3.15 -23.92
N TYR A 74 12.07 3.98 -22.92
CA TYR A 74 11.05 4.85 -22.32
C TYR A 74 10.43 5.81 -23.33
N GLU A 75 11.23 6.36 -24.25
CA GLU A 75 10.77 7.21 -25.37
C GLU A 75 9.88 6.45 -26.37
N LYS A 76 10.08 5.13 -26.51
CA LYS A 76 9.38 4.25 -27.45
C LYS A 76 8.96 2.95 -26.77
N PRO A 77 8.01 3.03 -25.83
CA PRO A 77 7.60 1.87 -25.07
C PRO A 77 6.83 0.89 -25.97
N GLY A 78 6.63 -0.33 -25.48
CA GLY A 78 5.93 -1.37 -26.21
C GLY A 78 4.42 -1.27 -26.09
N GLU A 79 3.80 -2.45 -26.02
CA GLU A 79 2.35 -2.64 -25.94
C GLU A 79 1.71 -2.00 -24.71
N PHE A 80 2.46 -1.86 -23.60
CA PHE A 80 1.96 -1.33 -22.34
C PHE A 80 2.69 -0.02 -21.98
N PRO A 81 2.42 1.09 -22.70
CA PRO A 81 3.23 2.30 -22.62
C PRO A 81 3.37 2.87 -21.20
N ASP A 82 2.26 3.07 -20.48
CA ASP A 82 2.27 3.61 -19.11
C ASP A 82 3.09 2.70 -18.17
N HIS A 83 2.81 1.40 -18.17
CA HIS A 83 3.47 0.45 -17.28
C HIS A 83 4.95 0.23 -17.61
N GLU A 84 5.33 0.16 -18.89
CA GLU A 84 6.75 0.08 -19.26
C GLU A 84 7.51 1.34 -18.84
N GLN A 85 6.93 2.52 -19.07
CA GLN A 85 7.54 3.78 -18.64
C GLN A 85 7.69 3.85 -17.12
N TYR A 86 6.64 3.52 -16.37
CA TYR A 86 6.66 3.39 -14.91
C TYR A 86 7.78 2.46 -14.43
N LEU A 87 7.85 1.24 -15.01
CA LEU A 87 8.80 0.21 -14.62
C LEU A 87 10.24 0.65 -14.89
N ILE A 88 10.51 1.20 -16.08
CA ILE A 88 11.83 1.69 -16.48
C ILE A 88 12.28 2.83 -15.57
N ALA A 89 11.43 3.83 -15.29
CA ALA A 89 11.79 4.95 -14.42
C ALA A 89 12.21 4.48 -13.01
N GLY A 90 11.44 3.56 -12.42
CA GLY A 90 11.78 3.01 -11.10
C GLY A 90 13.03 2.13 -11.14
N ILE A 91 13.14 1.21 -12.10
CA ILE A 91 14.30 0.31 -12.23
C ILE A 91 15.58 1.10 -12.44
N CYS A 92 15.54 2.15 -13.27
CA CYS A 92 16.69 3.00 -13.50
C CYS A 92 17.11 3.74 -12.23
N ALA A 93 16.17 4.32 -11.48
CA ALA A 93 16.49 5.04 -10.26
C ALA A 93 16.99 4.14 -9.13
N ASP A 94 16.66 2.85 -9.12
CA ASP A 94 17.17 1.91 -8.13
C ASP A 94 18.59 1.42 -8.47
N ASN A 95 18.93 1.29 -9.76
CA ASN A 95 20.21 0.71 -10.21
C ASN A 95 21.26 1.76 -10.61
N PHE A 96 20.85 2.86 -11.25
CA PHE A 96 21.70 3.98 -11.67
C PHE A 96 21.62 5.14 -10.68
N ASN A 97 21.66 4.82 -9.38
CA ASN A 97 21.56 5.81 -8.32
C ASN A 97 22.89 6.46 -7.95
N GLY A 98 23.98 6.25 -8.69
CA GLY A 98 25.27 6.89 -8.42
C GLY A 98 25.34 8.35 -8.88
N ALA A 99 26.28 9.11 -8.31
CA ALA A 99 26.50 10.52 -8.66
C ALA A 99 26.79 10.74 -10.17
N ASP A 100 27.46 9.79 -10.81
CA ASP A 100 27.82 9.82 -12.23
C ASP A 100 26.60 9.78 -13.17
N PHE A 101 25.44 9.32 -12.69
CA PHE A 101 24.22 9.22 -13.50
C PHE A 101 23.27 10.41 -13.33
N VAL A 102 23.51 11.29 -12.35
CA VAL A 102 22.60 12.39 -12.00
C VAL A 102 22.35 13.32 -13.18
N ASP A 103 23.39 13.73 -13.92
CA ASP A 103 23.23 14.63 -15.07
C ASP A 103 22.43 13.98 -16.20
N THR A 104 22.68 12.70 -16.48
CA THR A 104 21.93 11.94 -17.49
C THR A 104 20.47 11.81 -17.10
N MET A 105 20.16 11.52 -15.83
CA MET A 105 18.78 11.44 -15.34
C MET A 105 18.08 12.81 -15.38
N ASN A 106 18.73 13.89 -14.97
CA ASN A 106 18.17 15.26 -15.06
C ASN A 106 17.87 15.66 -16.51
N LYS A 107 18.79 15.35 -17.43
CA LYS A 107 18.60 15.58 -18.86
C LYS A 107 17.46 14.73 -19.41
N TRP A 108 17.28 13.52 -18.90
CA TRP A 108 16.18 12.65 -19.29
C TRP A 108 14.83 13.19 -18.81
N SER A 109 14.65 13.49 -17.53
CA SER A 109 13.37 13.97 -16.99
C SER A 109 12.95 15.31 -17.60
N SER A 110 13.89 16.24 -17.83
CA SER A 110 13.61 17.56 -18.39
C SER A 110 13.03 17.56 -19.82
N LYS A 111 13.15 16.44 -20.56
CA LYS A 111 12.48 16.24 -21.85
C LYS A 111 10.96 16.11 -21.72
N TYR A 112 10.47 15.67 -20.56
CA TYR A 112 9.07 15.34 -20.33
C TYR A 112 8.43 16.37 -19.42
N LYS A 113 7.43 17.08 -19.97
CA LYS A 113 6.83 18.23 -19.31
C LYS A 113 5.38 18.03 -18.87
N ASP A 114 4.82 16.86 -19.14
CA ASP A 114 3.42 16.55 -18.86
C ASP A 114 3.28 15.67 -17.60
N ALA A 115 2.16 15.85 -16.89
CA ALA A 115 1.84 15.20 -15.63
C ALA A 115 2.07 13.66 -15.57
N PRO A 116 1.77 12.85 -16.60
CA PRO A 116 2.01 11.40 -16.57
C PRO A 116 3.46 11.00 -16.27
N HIS A 117 4.42 11.91 -16.48
CA HIS A 117 5.83 11.69 -16.21
C HIS A 117 6.25 12.09 -14.78
N ALA A 118 5.32 12.45 -13.90
CA ALA A 118 5.63 12.87 -12.53
C ALA A 118 6.39 11.78 -11.74
N TRP A 119 6.14 10.50 -12.02
CA TRP A 119 6.89 9.40 -11.43
C TRP A 119 8.37 9.36 -11.87
N LEU A 120 8.66 9.71 -13.13
CA LEU A 120 10.04 9.88 -13.61
C LEU A 120 10.73 11.04 -12.90
N TRP A 121 10.02 12.16 -12.73
CA TRP A 121 10.52 13.33 -12.00
C TRP A 121 10.82 13.00 -10.54
N TYR A 122 9.88 12.37 -9.82
CA TYR A 122 10.08 11.93 -8.43
C TYR A 122 11.36 11.08 -8.30
N ASN A 123 11.50 10.07 -9.15
CA ASN A 123 12.65 9.17 -9.11
C ASN A 123 13.98 9.87 -9.46
N THR A 124 13.96 10.76 -10.46
CA THR A 124 15.14 11.56 -10.83
C THR A 124 15.55 12.49 -9.70
N LEU A 125 14.59 13.19 -9.10
CA LEU A 125 14.85 14.11 -8.00
C LEU A 125 15.35 13.38 -6.74
N ARG A 126 14.83 12.19 -6.44
CA ARG A 126 15.33 11.35 -5.34
C ARG A 126 16.80 10.96 -5.53
N VAL A 127 17.20 10.59 -6.74
CA VAL A 127 18.62 10.29 -7.04
C VAL A 127 19.45 11.57 -6.97
N ASN A 128 18.95 12.68 -7.51
CA ASN A 128 19.62 13.97 -7.48
C ASN A 128 19.88 14.47 -6.04
N THR A 129 18.85 14.55 -5.21
CA THR A 129 18.94 15.07 -3.82
C THR A 129 19.78 14.18 -2.91
N LYS A 130 19.89 12.89 -3.21
CA LYS A 130 20.76 11.96 -2.46
C LYS A 130 22.25 12.18 -2.75
N HIS A 131 22.61 12.58 -3.97
CA HIS A 131 24.00 12.65 -4.43
C HIS A 131 24.51 14.07 -4.68
N ARG A 132 23.62 15.06 -4.70
CA ARG A 132 23.91 16.48 -4.88
C ARG A 132 23.10 17.32 -3.88
N ASP A 133 23.31 18.62 -3.95
CA ASP A 133 22.49 19.64 -3.29
C ASP A 133 21.01 19.55 -3.74
N PRO A 134 20.02 19.69 -2.85
CA PRO A 134 18.59 19.81 -3.18
C PRO A 134 18.21 20.98 -4.11
N ALA A 135 19.16 21.82 -4.55
CA ALA A 135 18.97 22.96 -5.44
C ALA A 135 17.99 22.72 -6.62
N LEU A 136 18.08 21.60 -7.34
CA LEU A 136 17.17 21.34 -8.47
C LEU A 136 15.71 21.17 -8.02
N ALA A 137 15.49 20.44 -6.91
CA ALA A 137 14.15 20.29 -6.36
C ALA A 137 13.60 21.66 -5.90
N LEU A 138 14.43 22.49 -5.26
CA LEU A 138 14.07 23.84 -4.82
C LEU A 138 13.78 24.79 -5.99
N GLU A 139 14.52 24.69 -7.09
CA GLU A 139 14.28 25.44 -8.33
C GLU A 139 12.89 25.11 -8.91
N ILE A 140 12.55 23.82 -8.99
CA ILE A 140 11.26 23.35 -9.49
C ILE A 140 10.12 23.89 -8.63
N LEU A 141 10.26 23.82 -7.30
CA LEU A 141 9.25 24.31 -6.35
C LEU A 141 9.01 25.82 -6.46
N SER A 142 10.07 26.57 -6.74
CA SER A 142 10.04 28.03 -6.87
C SER A 142 9.57 28.53 -8.23
N THR A 143 9.53 27.66 -9.25
CA THR A 143 9.23 28.03 -10.63
C THR A 143 7.81 27.63 -11.02
N LYS A 144 6.90 28.61 -11.07
CA LYS A 144 5.48 28.42 -11.45
C LYS A 144 5.23 27.80 -12.83
N LYS A 145 6.24 27.80 -13.71
CA LYS A 145 6.12 27.27 -15.07
C LYS A 145 6.16 25.74 -15.10
N HIS A 146 6.65 25.08 -14.06
CA HIS A 146 6.59 23.64 -13.98
C HIS A 146 5.16 23.17 -13.69
N ASP A 147 4.83 22.01 -14.25
CA ASP A 147 3.61 21.30 -13.92
C ASP A 147 3.52 21.06 -12.40
N ILE A 148 2.31 21.19 -11.87
CA ILE A 148 2.05 21.07 -10.45
C ILE A 148 2.47 19.71 -9.89
N PHE A 149 2.34 18.63 -10.68
CA PHE A 149 2.74 17.30 -10.27
C PHE A 149 4.26 17.14 -10.17
N PHE A 150 5.04 17.94 -10.90
CA PHE A 150 6.49 17.94 -10.73
C PHE A 150 6.91 18.68 -9.48
N ARG A 151 6.19 19.76 -9.13
CA ARG A 151 6.37 20.46 -7.86
C ARG A 151 5.99 19.55 -6.69
N ALA A 152 4.87 18.82 -6.79
CA ALA A 152 4.49 17.80 -5.82
C ALA A 152 5.56 16.68 -5.72
N ALA A 153 6.02 16.15 -6.86
CA ALA A 153 7.08 15.14 -6.91
C ALA A 153 8.39 15.62 -6.26
N ALA A 154 8.73 16.91 -6.39
CA ALA A 154 9.89 17.50 -5.74
C ALA A 154 9.75 17.52 -4.20
N LEU A 155 8.57 17.85 -3.66
CA LEU A 155 8.29 17.75 -2.23
C LEU A 155 8.42 16.30 -1.73
N GLU A 156 7.84 15.34 -2.44
CA GLU A 156 7.93 13.92 -2.07
C GLU A 156 9.37 13.41 -2.12
N ALA A 157 10.17 13.85 -3.11
CA ALA A 157 11.58 13.51 -3.22
C ALA A 157 12.41 14.08 -2.04
N LEU A 158 12.15 15.34 -1.64
CA LEU A 158 12.76 15.94 -0.45
C LEU A 158 12.35 15.18 0.82
N GLY A 159 11.07 14.84 0.96
CA GLY A 159 10.56 14.02 2.06
C GLY A 159 11.27 12.68 2.19
N SER A 160 11.59 12.04 1.07
CA SER A 160 12.29 10.75 1.06
C SER A 160 13.74 10.81 1.55
N LEU A 161 14.38 12.00 1.53
CA LEU A 161 15.72 12.22 2.06
C LEU A 161 15.73 12.34 3.59
N GLY A 162 14.66 12.90 4.17
CA GLY A 162 14.53 13.14 5.61
C GLY A 162 15.37 14.31 6.14
N ASP A 163 15.98 15.12 5.26
CA ASP A 163 16.73 16.33 5.64
C ASP A 163 15.79 17.50 5.91
N VAL A 164 15.68 17.90 7.18
CA VAL A 164 14.80 18.96 7.65
C VAL A 164 15.11 20.32 6.99
N ASP A 165 16.37 20.59 6.65
CA ASP A 165 16.76 21.87 6.04
C ASP A 165 16.18 21.99 4.64
N ALA A 166 16.41 20.96 3.83
CA ALA A 166 15.91 20.89 2.46
C ALA A 166 14.37 20.85 2.42
N ILE A 167 13.76 20.07 3.32
CA ILE A 167 12.29 19.97 3.44
C ILE A 167 11.69 21.32 3.84
N SER A 168 12.24 22.01 4.84
CA SER A 168 11.73 23.31 5.31
C SER A 168 11.82 24.39 4.22
N GLN A 169 12.94 24.44 3.49
CA GLN A 169 13.10 25.34 2.33
C GLN A 169 12.11 25.01 1.22
N GLY A 170 11.93 23.72 0.90
CA GLY A 170 10.99 23.26 -0.12
C GLY A 170 9.54 23.62 0.21
N ILE A 171 9.10 23.40 1.45
CA ILE A 171 7.77 23.76 1.93
C ILE A 171 7.56 25.28 1.84
N THR A 172 8.54 26.07 2.30
CA THR A 172 8.50 27.53 2.21
C THR A 172 8.38 28.00 0.76
N ALA A 173 9.18 27.44 -0.15
CA ALA A 173 9.14 27.78 -1.58
C ALA A 173 7.79 27.45 -2.20
N ALA A 174 7.23 26.27 -1.90
CA ALA A 174 5.97 25.77 -2.46
C ALA A 174 4.74 26.54 -1.96
N LEU A 175 4.69 26.83 -0.65
CA LEU A 175 3.52 27.41 0.02
C LEU A 175 3.61 28.94 0.18
N SER A 176 4.72 29.57 -0.23
CA SER A 176 4.81 31.03 -0.22
C SER A 176 3.69 31.67 -1.05
N PRO A 177 3.11 32.82 -0.62
CA PRO A 177 2.08 33.51 -1.39
C PRO A 177 2.53 33.87 -2.82
N ALA A 178 3.83 34.09 -2.99
CA ALA A 178 4.44 34.37 -4.28
C ALA A 178 4.35 33.19 -5.24
N ASN A 179 4.40 31.93 -4.78
CA ASN A 179 4.48 30.73 -5.62
C ASN A 179 3.28 29.78 -5.51
N ALA A 180 2.42 29.98 -4.52
CA ALA A 180 1.22 29.18 -4.32
C ALA A 180 0.31 29.27 -5.57
N PRO A 181 -0.18 28.13 -6.09
CA PRO A 181 -1.13 28.11 -7.20
C PRO A 181 -2.44 28.76 -6.76
N ARG A 182 -3.16 29.38 -7.72
CA ARG A 182 -4.50 29.94 -7.48
C ARG A 182 -5.61 28.90 -7.65
N ASP A 183 -5.36 27.91 -8.49
CA ASP A 183 -6.25 26.79 -8.68
C ASP A 183 -6.35 25.96 -7.39
N LYS A 184 -7.59 25.59 -7.05
CA LYS A 184 -7.94 24.91 -5.80
C LYS A 184 -7.31 23.51 -5.74
N ASP A 185 -7.41 22.75 -6.83
CA ASP A 185 -6.92 21.37 -6.91
C ASP A 185 -5.40 21.36 -6.81
N ASP A 186 -4.74 22.25 -7.56
CA ASP A 186 -3.28 22.41 -7.53
C ASP A 186 -2.76 22.80 -6.15
N ARG A 187 -3.50 23.67 -5.44
CA ARG A 187 -3.13 24.10 -4.09
C ARG A 187 -3.26 22.97 -3.09
N SER A 188 -4.38 22.25 -3.12
CA SER A 188 -4.59 21.05 -2.30
C SER A 188 -3.47 20.03 -2.49
N LEU A 189 -3.11 19.73 -3.74
CA LEU A 189 -2.02 18.80 -4.06
C LEU A 189 -0.69 19.22 -3.41
N LEU A 190 -0.31 20.50 -3.48
CA LEU A 190 0.94 20.96 -2.85
C LEU A 190 0.88 20.94 -1.33
N VAL A 191 -0.26 21.27 -0.73
CA VAL A 191 -0.42 21.22 0.73
C VAL A 191 -0.33 19.77 1.23
N GLU A 192 -1.00 18.84 0.58
CA GLU A 192 -0.94 17.41 0.88
C GLU A 192 0.49 16.85 0.72
N SER A 193 1.19 17.25 -0.35
CA SER A 193 2.58 16.84 -0.60
C SER A 193 3.57 17.48 0.37
N ALA A 194 3.31 18.71 0.81
CA ALA A 194 4.12 19.39 1.83
C ALA A 194 3.99 18.72 3.20
N ALA A 195 2.78 18.31 3.58
CA ALA A 195 2.56 17.51 4.78
C ALA A 195 3.31 16.16 4.70
N SER A 196 3.23 15.48 3.55
CA SER A 196 3.97 14.23 3.29
C SER A 196 5.48 14.42 3.38
N ALA A 197 6.01 15.51 2.83
CA ALA A 197 7.42 15.86 2.92
C ALA A 197 7.86 16.11 4.37
N LEU A 198 7.07 16.88 5.13
CA LEU A 198 7.32 17.14 6.55
C LEU A 198 7.33 15.84 7.37
N ARG A 199 6.45 14.90 7.06
CA ARG A 199 6.44 13.56 7.66
C ARG A 199 7.76 12.82 7.46
N GLY A 200 8.45 13.03 6.33
CA GLY A 200 9.80 12.50 6.09
C GLY A 200 10.84 12.98 7.12
N ALA A 201 10.65 14.17 7.70
CA ALA A 201 11.48 14.75 8.76
C ALA A 201 10.94 14.46 10.18
N LYS A 202 10.14 13.39 10.37
CA LYS A 202 9.56 13.03 11.69
C LYS A 202 10.60 12.90 12.82
N ASN A 203 11.85 12.54 12.51
CA ASN A 203 12.91 12.44 13.52
C ASN A 203 13.48 13.80 13.96
N SER A 204 13.10 14.89 13.28
CA SER A 204 13.52 16.26 13.57
C SER A 204 12.45 17.08 14.29
N ARG A 205 11.46 16.42 14.92
CA ARG A 205 10.47 17.09 15.78
C ARG A 205 11.19 17.93 16.84
N GLY A 206 10.74 19.18 17.01
CA GLY A 206 11.34 20.14 17.93
C GLY A 206 12.45 21.00 17.32
N ASP A 207 12.97 20.65 16.14
CA ASP A 207 13.88 21.53 15.39
C ASP A 207 13.13 22.81 14.95
N SER A 208 13.75 23.98 15.11
CA SER A 208 13.13 25.26 14.75
C SER A 208 12.65 25.35 13.29
N LYS A 209 13.35 24.72 12.34
CA LYS A 209 12.99 24.67 10.92
C LYS A 209 11.84 23.69 10.68
N PHE A 210 11.81 22.58 11.42
CA PHE A 210 10.66 21.67 11.43
C PHE A 210 9.40 22.37 11.95
N LEU A 211 9.52 23.10 13.07
CA LEU A 211 8.42 23.85 13.67
C LEU A 211 7.90 24.93 12.72
N ALA A 212 8.78 25.71 12.10
CA ALA A 212 8.39 26.74 11.14
C ALA A 212 7.68 26.14 9.91
N ALA A 213 8.21 25.04 9.35
CA ALA A 213 7.59 24.35 8.22
C ALA A 213 6.24 23.72 8.61
N GLY A 214 6.14 23.12 9.80
CA GLY A 214 4.90 22.58 10.34
C GLY A 214 3.81 23.63 10.48
N GLU A 215 4.15 24.82 10.98
CA GLU A 215 3.21 25.93 11.08
C GLU A 215 2.68 26.37 9.70
N LEU A 216 3.56 26.46 8.69
CA LEU A 216 3.14 26.78 7.33
C LEU A 216 2.16 25.75 6.76
N VAL A 217 2.41 24.46 6.97
CA VAL A 217 1.50 23.39 6.51
C VAL A 217 0.18 23.43 7.28
N ILE A 218 0.20 23.62 8.60
CA ILE A 218 -1.02 23.72 9.42
C ILE A 218 -1.89 24.89 8.94
N ALA A 219 -1.31 26.09 8.82
CA ALA A 219 -2.03 27.27 8.36
C ALA A 219 -2.62 27.05 6.97
N ALA A 220 -1.82 26.52 6.04
CA ALA A 220 -2.28 26.23 4.69
C ALA A 220 -3.40 25.19 4.65
N ALA A 221 -3.39 24.16 5.49
CA ALA A 221 -4.36 23.06 5.46
C ALA A 221 -5.69 23.34 6.19
N THR A 222 -5.70 24.27 7.14
CA THR A 222 -6.83 24.46 8.07
C THR A 222 -7.46 25.86 8.02
N GLU A 223 -6.71 26.88 7.60
CA GLU A 223 -7.19 28.28 7.59
C GLU A 223 -7.54 28.75 6.17
N GLU A 224 -7.02 28.06 5.15
CA GLU A 224 -7.26 28.37 3.75
C GLU A 224 -8.63 27.83 3.27
N LYS A 225 -9.54 28.73 2.91
CA LYS A 225 -10.90 28.37 2.48
C LYS A 225 -10.98 27.82 1.06
N THR A 226 -9.89 27.89 0.30
CA THR A 226 -9.85 27.52 -1.12
C THR A 226 -9.42 26.08 -1.38
N LEU A 227 -9.26 25.24 -0.36
CA LEU A 227 -8.84 23.85 -0.52
C LEU A 227 -9.99 22.88 -0.79
N LEU A 228 -9.68 21.76 -1.44
CA LEU A 228 -10.59 20.63 -1.59
C LEU A 228 -11.06 20.12 -0.22
N PRO A 229 -12.34 19.74 -0.07
CA PRO A 229 -12.88 19.26 1.21
C PRO A 229 -12.05 18.12 1.84
N ARG A 230 -11.50 17.21 1.02
CA ARG A 230 -10.67 16.10 1.48
C ARG A 230 -9.29 16.50 2.02
N THR A 231 -8.79 17.70 1.70
CA THR A 231 -7.40 18.11 1.97
C THR A 231 -7.10 18.06 3.46
N THR A 232 -8.00 18.60 4.27
CA THR A 232 -7.87 18.62 5.73
C THR A 232 -7.84 17.20 6.31
N LEU A 233 -8.59 16.26 5.74
CA LEU A 233 -8.57 14.86 6.15
C LEU A 233 -7.24 14.19 5.76
N ALA A 234 -6.78 14.36 4.52
CA ALA A 234 -5.52 13.80 4.05
C ALA A 234 -4.32 14.31 4.88
N VAL A 235 -4.24 15.62 5.13
CA VAL A 235 -3.23 16.22 6.01
C VAL A 235 -3.39 15.71 7.45
N GLY A 236 -4.63 15.59 7.94
CA GLY A 236 -4.90 15.09 9.28
C GLY A 236 -4.39 13.66 9.51
N ARG A 237 -4.54 12.76 8.52
CA ARG A 237 -3.97 11.39 8.56
C ARG A 237 -2.45 11.41 8.57
N ILE A 238 -1.85 12.25 7.71
CA ILE A 238 -0.40 12.43 7.67
C ILE A 238 0.12 12.95 9.00
N PHE A 239 -0.59 13.88 9.64
CA PHE A 239 -0.23 14.44 10.93
C PHE A 239 -0.45 13.47 12.09
N ALA A 240 -1.51 12.65 12.04
CA ALA A 240 -1.70 11.56 12.98
C ALA A 240 -0.49 10.61 12.98
N ASP A 241 -0.02 10.18 11.80
CA ASP A 241 1.21 9.37 11.72
C ASP A 241 2.48 10.18 12.09
N LEU A 242 2.57 11.45 11.65
CA LEU A 242 3.69 12.34 11.94
C LEU A 242 3.83 12.64 13.42
N PHE A 243 2.78 12.56 14.24
CA PHE A 243 2.81 12.81 15.69
C PHE A 243 2.51 11.58 16.55
N ASP A 244 2.37 10.40 15.94
CA ASP A 244 1.94 9.17 16.62
C ASP A 244 0.60 9.32 17.36
N SER A 245 -0.32 10.09 16.78
CA SER A 245 -1.67 10.25 17.30
C SER A 245 -2.60 9.19 16.74
N GLU A 246 -3.45 8.64 17.61
CA GLU A 246 -4.56 7.76 17.22
C GLU A 246 -5.77 8.56 16.71
N LYS A 247 -5.77 9.89 16.87
CA LYS A 247 -6.87 10.76 16.50
C LYS A 247 -6.50 11.60 15.29
N ILE A 248 -7.46 11.76 14.39
CA ILE A 248 -7.38 12.71 13.27
C ILE A 248 -8.10 13.99 13.70
N PHE A 249 -7.38 15.11 13.69
CA PHE A 249 -7.95 16.43 13.94
C PHE A 249 -8.10 17.21 12.64
N THR A 250 -9.18 18.00 12.55
CA THR A 250 -9.43 18.90 11.41
C THR A 250 -9.14 20.36 11.73
N ASN A 251 -8.87 20.69 13.00
CA ASN A 251 -8.60 22.05 13.46
C ASN A 251 -7.09 22.32 13.62
N ALA A 252 -6.72 23.60 13.49
CA ALA A 252 -5.34 24.04 13.62
C ALA A 252 -4.81 23.95 15.07
N SER A 253 -5.65 24.21 16.07
CA SER A 253 -5.27 24.31 17.49
C SER A 253 -4.68 23.00 18.00
N ALA A 254 -5.29 21.85 17.68
CA ALA A 254 -4.79 20.54 18.05
C ALA A 254 -3.42 20.24 17.43
N TRP A 255 -3.25 20.52 16.13
CA TRP A 255 -1.98 20.29 15.45
C TRP A 255 -0.86 21.22 15.94
N ARG A 256 -1.18 22.48 16.23
CA ARG A 256 -0.22 23.43 16.83
C ARG A 256 0.23 22.98 18.22
N ALA A 257 -0.69 22.48 19.04
CA ALA A 257 -0.35 21.93 20.34
C ALA A 257 0.64 20.75 20.20
N MET A 258 0.35 19.79 19.32
CA MET A 258 1.26 18.66 19.07
C MET A 258 2.60 19.08 18.48
N LEU A 259 2.59 20.06 17.56
CA LEU A 259 3.81 20.62 16.97
C LEU A 259 4.71 21.22 18.06
N GLN A 260 4.13 21.83 19.09
CA GLN A 260 4.82 22.39 20.25
C GLN A 260 5.14 21.37 21.36
N GLY A 261 4.85 20.08 21.14
CA GLY A 261 5.08 19.02 22.14
C GLY A 261 4.07 19.02 23.29
N ALA A 262 2.94 19.71 23.14
CA ALA A 262 1.85 19.73 24.09
C ALA A 262 0.73 18.75 23.68
N ALA A 263 0.00 18.23 24.68
CA ALA A 263 -1.22 17.49 24.40
C ALA A 263 -2.27 18.43 23.79
N PRO A 264 -3.00 18.02 22.73
CA PRO A 264 -4.11 18.80 22.23
C PRO A 264 -5.14 18.92 23.35
N LYS A 265 -5.65 20.13 23.58
CA LYS A 265 -6.83 20.28 24.43
C LYS A 265 -7.97 19.54 23.74
N GLU A 266 -8.71 18.72 24.50
CA GLU A 266 -9.97 18.17 24.01
C GLU A 266 -10.97 19.33 23.90
N GLU A 267 -10.85 20.13 22.85
CA GLU A 267 -11.92 21.03 22.42
C GLU A 267 -13.12 20.17 21.97
N SER A 268 -14.32 20.76 22.07
CA SER A 268 -15.63 20.13 21.89
C SER A 268 -15.69 19.10 20.76
N GLU A 269 -16.60 18.13 20.88
CA GLU A 269 -16.87 17.06 19.89
C GLU A 269 -16.95 17.52 18.41
N GLU A 270 -17.12 18.82 18.15
CA GLU A 270 -17.08 19.50 16.86
C GLU A 270 -15.78 19.29 16.06
N GLY A 271 -14.65 18.96 16.70
CA GLY A 271 -13.40 18.66 16.00
C GLY A 271 -13.16 17.18 15.65
N ARG A 272 -14.04 16.26 16.10
CA ARG A 272 -13.68 14.84 16.31
C ARG A 272 -14.46 13.82 15.47
N LYS A 273 -15.37 14.22 14.59
CA LYS A 273 -16.10 13.27 13.72
C LYS A 273 -15.84 13.55 12.24
N GLY A 274 -14.81 12.89 11.69
CA GLY A 274 -14.94 12.40 10.33
C GLY A 274 -15.95 11.26 10.36
N THR A 275 -16.87 11.21 9.41
CA THR A 275 -17.66 10.01 9.15
C THR A 275 -16.68 8.85 8.94
N SER A 276 -16.88 7.75 9.66
CA SER A 276 -15.97 6.60 9.61
C SER A 276 -16.71 5.36 9.14
N ALA A 277 -16.19 4.76 8.07
CA ALA A 277 -16.63 3.45 7.63
C ALA A 277 -15.86 2.39 8.42
N ARG A 278 -16.50 1.24 8.65
CA ARG A 278 -15.86 0.11 9.33
C ARG A 278 -16.03 -1.15 8.49
N PHE A 279 -14.95 -1.92 8.34
CA PHE A 279 -14.99 -3.23 7.71
C PHE A 279 -14.18 -4.24 8.51
N ILE A 280 -14.85 -5.30 8.97
CA ILE A 280 -14.27 -6.34 9.82
C ILE A 280 -13.43 -5.70 10.94
N GLY A 281 -14.04 -4.78 11.69
CA GLY A 281 -13.41 -4.11 12.83
C GLY A 281 -12.20 -3.22 12.53
N VAL A 282 -11.88 -2.99 11.26
CA VAL A 282 -10.96 -1.93 10.84
C VAL A 282 -11.79 -0.68 10.53
N GLU A 283 -11.38 0.46 11.08
CA GLU A 283 -11.99 1.74 10.79
C GLU A 283 -11.22 2.47 9.70
N GLY A 284 -11.94 3.23 8.89
CA GLY A 284 -11.39 4.11 7.88
C GLY A 284 -12.17 5.41 7.84
N SER A 285 -11.48 6.48 7.47
CA SER A 285 -12.05 7.83 7.52
C SER A 285 -12.52 8.32 6.15
N GLY A 286 -13.27 9.42 6.09
CA GLY A 286 -13.65 10.04 4.82
C GLY A 286 -15.00 9.59 4.27
N THR A 287 -15.37 10.14 3.11
CA THR A 287 -16.74 10.05 2.57
C THR A 287 -16.84 9.20 1.32
N HIS A 288 -15.72 8.89 0.64
CA HIS A 288 -15.72 8.04 -0.55
C HIS A 288 -15.02 6.73 -0.26
N ILE A 289 -15.80 5.66 -0.08
CA ILE A 289 -15.31 4.38 0.43
C ILE A 289 -15.32 3.31 -0.68
N VAL A 290 -14.17 2.68 -0.93
CA VAL A 290 -14.10 1.54 -1.86
C VAL A 290 -13.76 0.27 -1.09
N PHE A 291 -14.64 -0.73 -1.18
CA PHE A 291 -14.38 -2.08 -0.68
C PHE A 291 -13.77 -2.89 -1.81
N VAL A 292 -12.54 -3.36 -1.62
CA VAL A 292 -11.80 -4.20 -2.55
C VAL A 292 -11.72 -5.59 -1.93
N CYS A 293 -12.57 -6.50 -2.41
CA CYS A 293 -12.81 -7.78 -1.77
C CYS A 293 -12.39 -8.94 -2.64
N ASP A 294 -11.55 -9.80 -2.08
CA ASP A 294 -11.12 -11.03 -2.73
C ASP A 294 -12.31 -11.97 -2.93
N ALA A 295 -12.44 -12.47 -4.15
CA ALA A 295 -13.43 -13.44 -4.58
C ALA A 295 -12.76 -14.54 -5.45
N SER A 296 -11.45 -14.75 -5.25
CA SER A 296 -10.71 -15.89 -5.81
C SER A 296 -11.21 -17.23 -5.25
N ASP A 297 -10.76 -18.33 -5.84
CA ASP A 297 -11.20 -19.68 -5.48
C ASP A 297 -10.77 -20.07 -4.06
N SER A 298 -9.65 -19.54 -3.53
CA SER A 298 -9.19 -19.75 -2.15
C SER A 298 -10.22 -19.29 -1.12
N MET A 299 -11.01 -18.27 -1.43
CA MET A 299 -12.05 -17.76 -0.52
C MET A 299 -13.15 -18.81 -0.22
N LEU A 300 -13.22 -19.90 -0.99
CA LEU A 300 -14.13 -21.01 -0.73
C LEU A 300 -13.59 -22.02 0.29
N ILE A 301 -12.33 -21.89 0.71
CA ILE A 301 -11.74 -22.70 1.77
C ILE A 301 -12.56 -22.51 3.07
N PRO A 302 -12.95 -23.61 3.74
CA PRO A 302 -13.69 -23.55 4.99
C PRO A 302 -12.93 -22.77 6.05
N LEU A 303 -13.66 -21.97 6.84
CA LEU A 303 -13.07 -21.28 7.97
C LEU A 303 -12.62 -22.29 9.03
N THR A 304 -11.44 -22.07 9.59
CA THR A 304 -11.03 -22.78 10.81
C THR A 304 -11.86 -22.30 12.01
N LYS A 305 -11.80 -23.04 13.12
CA LYS A 305 -12.50 -22.62 14.34
C LYS A 305 -11.91 -21.31 14.86
N GLU A 306 -10.60 -21.20 14.80
CA GLU A 306 -9.82 -20.06 15.25
C GLU A 306 -10.12 -18.83 14.39
N GLU A 307 -10.17 -18.96 13.05
CA GLU A 307 -10.61 -17.88 12.17
C GLU A 307 -12.05 -17.42 12.50
N LYS A 308 -12.98 -18.35 12.76
CA LYS A 308 -14.35 -17.99 13.19
C LYS A 308 -14.37 -17.25 14.52
N GLU A 309 -13.59 -17.67 15.51
CA GLU A 309 -13.52 -17.00 16.81
C GLU A 309 -12.87 -15.62 16.68
N GLU A 310 -11.80 -15.46 15.88
CA GLU A 310 -11.19 -14.15 15.63
C GLU A 310 -12.12 -13.19 14.88
N LEU A 311 -12.93 -13.69 13.95
CA LEU A 311 -13.96 -12.88 13.27
C LEU A 311 -15.06 -12.41 14.23
N LYS A 312 -15.38 -13.19 15.28
CA LYS A 312 -16.34 -12.79 16.34
C LYS A 312 -15.77 -11.76 17.29
N LYS A 313 -14.45 -11.70 17.46
CA LYS A 313 -13.83 -10.70 18.32
C LYS A 313 -14.05 -9.30 17.76
N LYS A 314 -14.23 -8.35 18.68
CA LYS A 314 -14.14 -6.92 18.38
C LYS A 314 -12.82 -6.69 17.66
N GLY A 315 -12.86 -5.92 16.56
CA GLY A 315 -11.62 -5.51 15.90
C GLY A 315 -10.71 -4.78 16.89
N PRO A 316 -9.42 -4.62 16.57
CA PRO A 316 -8.57 -3.74 17.34
C PRO A 316 -9.29 -2.40 17.45
N THR A 317 -9.72 -2.05 18.66
CA THR A 317 -10.30 -0.74 18.89
C THR A 317 -9.16 0.24 18.69
N THR A 318 -9.23 1.02 17.61
CA THR A 318 -8.43 2.23 17.43
C THR A 318 -8.51 3.01 18.74
N GLY A 319 -7.44 2.95 19.56
CA GLY A 319 -7.47 3.45 20.94
C GLY A 319 -6.83 2.58 22.03
N LYS A 320 -6.54 1.29 21.77
CA LYS A 320 -5.73 0.48 22.69
C LYS A 320 -4.42 0.12 22.02
N GLY A 321 -3.36 0.79 22.47
CA GLY A 321 -1.96 0.40 22.43
C GLY A 321 -1.54 -0.47 21.25
N ARG A 322 -0.66 0.07 20.40
CA ARG A 322 0.40 -0.75 19.79
C ARG A 322 1.21 -1.38 20.93
N ASP A 323 0.72 -2.47 21.51
CA ASP A 323 1.39 -3.17 22.59
C ASP A 323 2.62 -3.89 22.01
N GLU A 324 3.79 -3.35 22.36
CA GLU A 324 4.87 -4.05 23.06
C GLU A 324 5.41 -5.40 22.53
N ASP A 325 5.45 -5.63 21.23
CA ASP A 325 6.32 -6.69 20.65
C ASP A 325 7.61 -6.15 19.99
N SER A 326 7.94 -4.87 20.21
CA SER A 326 9.23 -4.30 19.78
C SER A 326 10.29 -4.38 20.89
N ASN A 327 10.63 -5.58 21.35
CA ASN A 327 11.84 -5.77 22.13
C ASN A 327 13.07 -5.81 21.20
N GLN A 328 13.39 -4.67 20.58
CA GLN A 328 14.70 -4.32 20.01
C GLN A 328 14.72 -2.87 19.48
N SER A 329 14.78 -1.90 20.40
CA SER A 329 15.53 -0.65 20.16
C SER A 329 15.83 0.06 21.50
N PRO A 330 17.11 0.30 21.86
CA PRO A 330 17.45 0.98 23.10
C PRO A 330 17.48 2.50 22.84
N VAL A 331 16.31 3.14 22.84
CA VAL A 331 16.26 4.60 23.00
C VAL A 331 15.07 4.94 23.89
N SER A 332 15.33 5.07 25.20
CA SER A 332 14.36 5.61 26.15
C SER A 332 14.03 7.06 25.75
N HIS A 333 12.78 7.35 25.42
CA HIS A 333 12.30 8.70 25.15
C HIS A 333 11.43 9.15 26.32
N ALA A 334 12.04 9.88 27.25
CA ALA A 334 11.40 10.40 28.48
C ALA A 334 10.16 11.28 28.22
N TRP A 335 9.96 11.77 26.99
CA TRP A 335 8.76 12.51 26.61
C TRP A 335 7.54 11.61 26.33
N ALA A 336 7.74 10.34 25.93
CA ALA A 336 6.66 9.39 25.69
C ALA A 336 6.06 8.88 27.02
N ASP A 337 6.90 8.62 28.03
CA ASP A 337 6.44 8.12 29.33
C ASP A 337 5.59 9.15 30.09
N ALA A 338 5.87 10.45 29.93
CA ALA A 338 5.06 11.53 30.50
C ALA A 338 3.71 11.73 29.77
N PHE A 339 3.64 11.37 28.49
CA PHE A 339 2.45 11.50 27.66
C PHE A 339 1.39 10.43 28.01
N PHE A 340 1.82 9.17 28.24
CA PHE A 340 0.89 8.07 28.55
C PHE A 340 0.44 8.03 30.02
N ALA A 341 1.21 8.61 30.96
CA ALA A 341 0.85 8.64 32.37
C ALA A 341 -0.41 9.47 32.70
N ASN A 342 -0.83 10.40 31.82
CA ASN A 342 -1.99 11.26 32.03
C ASN A 342 -3.28 10.79 31.31
N ALA A 343 -3.22 9.73 30.50
CA ALA A 343 -4.36 9.25 29.70
C ALA A 343 -5.26 8.21 30.41
N ASN A 344 -4.88 7.74 31.60
CA ASN A 344 -5.60 6.70 32.35
C ASN A 344 -6.50 7.27 33.46
N LYS A 345 -7.41 8.20 33.13
CA LYS A 345 -8.57 8.50 33.99
C LYS A 345 -9.81 7.82 33.39
N LYS A 346 -10.38 6.89 34.16
CA LYS A 346 -11.65 6.23 33.85
C LYS A 346 -12.77 7.26 33.85
N ASP A 347 -13.35 7.52 32.69
CA ASP A 347 -14.60 8.24 32.55
C ASP A 347 -15.77 7.24 32.64
N ASP A 348 -16.62 7.44 33.63
CA ASP A 348 -17.93 6.80 33.73
C ASP A 348 -18.85 7.35 32.64
N LYS A 349 -19.10 6.54 31.60
CA LYS A 349 -19.95 6.90 30.46
C LYS A 349 -21.43 6.84 30.87
N LYS A 350 -22.15 7.96 30.76
CA LYS A 350 -23.62 7.98 30.74
C LYS A 350 -24.12 7.42 29.41
N GLU A 351 -24.98 6.42 29.50
CA GLU A 351 -25.68 5.79 28.38
C GLU A 351 -26.62 6.79 27.70
N GLY A 352 -26.30 7.12 26.44
CA GLY A 352 -27.23 7.78 25.52
C GLY A 352 -27.93 6.72 24.69
N GLU A 353 -29.25 6.69 24.75
CA GLU A 353 -30.12 5.77 24.03
C GLU A 353 -30.01 5.94 22.50
N GLY A 354 -29.83 4.83 21.77
CA GLY A 354 -30.32 4.70 20.39
C GLY A 354 -29.31 4.41 19.26
N GLY A 355 -28.03 4.18 19.54
CA GLY A 355 -27.10 3.64 18.53
C GLY A 355 -26.86 2.15 18.77
N ASN A 356 -27.27 1.27 17.84
CA ASN A 356 -26.86 -0.14 17.90
C ASN A 356 -25.33 -0.19 17.94
N ASP A 357 -24.76 -0.79 18.98
CA ASP A 357 -23.33 -1.08 19.03
C ASP A 357 -23.02 -1.99 17.82
N PRO A 358 -22.09 -1.63 16.91
CA PRO A 358 -21.71 -2.51 15.80
C PRO A 358 -21.32 -3.92 16.25
N ASP A 359 -20.88 -4.07 17.51
CA ASP A 359 -20.55 -5.35 18.10
C ASP A 359 -21.80 -6.22 18.37
N ASP A 360 -22.95 -5.61 18.64
CA ASP A 360 -24.22 -6.32 18.74
C ASP A 360 -24.61 -6.92 17.38
N ASP A 361 -24.24 -6.28 16.28
CA ASP A 361 -24.58 -6.76 14.94
C ASP A 361 -23.67 -7.90 14.47
N ILE A 362 -22.39 -7.93 14.89
CA ILE A 362 -21.50 -9.09 14.68
C ILE A 362 -22.03 -10.32 15.44
N ALA A 363 -22.51 -10.13 16.67
CA ALA A 363 -23.09 -11.20 17.47
C ALA A 363 -24.37 -11.79 16.84
N LYS A 364 -25.10 -10.99 16.05
CA LYS A 364 -26.33 -11.40 15.33
C LYS A 364 -26.06 -12.07 13.98
N LEU A 365 -24.80 -12.17 13.53
CA LEU A 365 -24.50 -12.85 12.27
C LEU A 365 -24.92 -14.33 12.32
N PRO A 366 -25.36 -14.91 11.18
CA PRO A 366 -25.78 -16.30 11.10
C PRO A 366 -24.55 -17.23 11.08
N TRP A 367 -23.83 -17.32 12.19
CA TRP A 367 -22.57 -18.07 12.32
C TRP A 367 -22.68 -19.57 11.96
N ASP A 368 -23.89 -20.13 12.07
CA ASP A 368 -24.22 -21.49 11.64
C ASP A 368 -24.20 -21.66 10.12
N LYS A 369 -24.38 -20.57 9.36
CA LYS A 369 -24.41 -20.54 7.89
C LYS A 369 -23.11 -20.04 7.27
N ILE A 370 -22.20 -19.48 8.08
CA ILE A 370 -20.90 -18.98 7.62
C ILE A 370 -19.88 -20.13 7.74
N ASN A 371 -19.62 -20.83 6.64
CA ASN A 371 -18.76 -22.01 6.57
C ASN A 371 -17.41 -21.74 5.93
N ASN A 372 -17.32 -20.81 4.98
CA ASN A 372 -16.09 -20.44 4.28
C ASN A 372 -15.80 -18.93 4.33
N ARG A 373 -14.61 -18.53 3.89
CA ARG A 373 -14.14 -17.14 3.94
C ARG A 373 -14.97 -16.21 3.07
N PHE A 374 -15.47 -16.69 1.92
CA PHE A 374 -16.37 -15.93 1.06
C PHE A 374 -17.71 -15.67 1.73
N GLU A 375 -18.30 -16.65 2.41
CA GLU A 375 -19.51 -16.48 3.20
C GLU A 375 -19.33 -15.45 4.32
N ALA A 376 -18.18 -15.44 5.00
CA ALA A 376 -17.85 -14.40 5.97
C ALA A 376 -17.75 -13.03 5.30
N LEU A 377 -17.02 -12.92 4.19
CA LEU A 377 -16.91 -11.69 3.40
C LEU A 377 -18.30 -11.11 3.08
N ARG A 378 -19.24 -11.93 2.59
CA ARG A 378 -20.57 -11.44 2.20
C ARG A 378 -21.34 -10.84 3.39
N GLU A 379 -21.36 -11.52 4.53
CA GLU A 379 -22.07 -11.03 5.72
C GLU A 379 -21.39 -9.79 6.32
N PHE A 380 -20.05 -9.76 6.39
CA PHE A 380 -19.32 -8.59 6.88
C PHE A 380 -19.41 -7.39 5.94
N LEU A 381 -19.41 -7.61 4.62
CA LEU A 381 -19.59 -6.53 3.65
C LEU A 381 -21.00 -5.95 3.77
N LYS A 382 -22.02 -6.80 3.95
CA LYS A 382 -23.38 -6.35 4.24
C LYS A 382 -23.46 -5.51 5.51
N LEU A 383 -22.78 -5.88 6.60
CA LEU A 383 -22.70 -5.05 7.80
C LEU A 383 -22.02 -3.71 7.52
N ALA A 384 -20.87 -3.74 6.83
CA ALA A 384 -20.12 -2.53 6.49
C ALA A 384 -20.95 -1.55 5.64
N LEU A 385 -21.62 -2.05 4.60
CA LEU A 385 -22.48 -1.24 3.73
C LEU A 385 -23.66 -0.63 4.48
N LYS A 386 -24.29 -1.40 5.39
CA LYS A 386 -25.39 -0.89 6.23
C LYS A 386 -24.95 0.11 7.29
N GLY A 387 -23.67 0.08 7.66
CA GLY A 387 -23.05 1.03 8.59
C GLY A 387 -22.55 2.31 7.95
N LEU A 388 -22.65 2.48 6.63
CA LEU A 388 -22.27 3.73 5.96
C LEU A 388 -23.25 4.85 6.28
N ASP A 389 -22.72 6.05 6.50
CA ASP A 389 -23.54 7.25 6.68
C ASP A 389 -24.15 7.70 5.35
N LYS A 390 -25.31 8.37 5.43
CA LYS A 390 -26.09 8.80 4.25
C LYS A 390 -25.39 9.80 3.33
N ASP A 391 -24.35 10.47 3.82
CA ASP A 391 -23.52 11.44 3.10
C ASP A 391 -22.27 10.80 2.47
N MET A 392 -22.04 9.50 2.72
CA MET A 392 -20.99 8.74 2.06
C MET A 392 -21.40 8.28 0.66
N ASP A 393 -20.40 8.10 -0.20
CA ASP A 393 -20.50 7.29 -1.40
C ASP A 393 -19.65 6.04 -1.26
N PHE A 394 -20.05 4.98 -1.96
CA PHE A 394 -19.32 3.73 -1.95
C PHE A 394 -19.26 3.05 -3.31
N ALA A 395 -18.28 2.16 -3.45
CA ALA A 395 -18.22 1.17 -4.51
C ALA A 395 -17.66 -0.15 -3.98
N VAL A 396 -18.01 -1.25 -4.63
CA VAL A 396 -17.48 -2.58 -4.31
C VAL A 396 -16.78 -3.14 -5.54
N VAL A 397 -15.49 -3.43 -5.38
CA VAL A 397 -14.65 -4.14 -6.34
C VAL A 397 -14.48 -5.56 -5.84
N LEU A 398 -14.86 -6.54 -6.65
CA LEU A 398 -14.54 -7.94 -6.45
C LEU A 398 -13.36 -8.32 -7.35
N PHE A 399 -12.46 -9.17 -6.86
CA PHE A 399 -11.32 -9.60 -7.66
C PHE A 399 -11.05 -11.09 -7.57
N GLY A 400 -10.69 -11.65 -8.73
CA GLY A 400 -10.16 -13.00 -8.90
C GLY A 400 -9.08 -12.95 -10.00
N ASP A 401 -9.27 -13.68 -11.10
CA ASP A 401 -8.45 -13.58 -12.32
C ASP A 401 -8.40 -12.14 -12.85
N LYS A 402 -9.52 -11.42 -12.72
CA LYS A 402 -9.71 -10.02 -13.05
C LYS A 402 -10.38 -9.31 -11.89
N ALA A 403 -10.24 -7.99 -11.85
CA ALA A 403 -11.02 -7.15 -10.97
C ALA A 403 -12.22 -6.54 -11.72
N GLU A 404 -13.38 -6.52 -11.08
CA GLU A 404 -14.58 -5.88 -11.59
C GLU A 404 -15.38 -5.24 -10.45
N THR A 405 -16.12 -4.18 -10.77
CA THR A 405 -17.10 -3.62 -9.85
C THR A 405 -18.37 -4.48 -9.84
N LEU A 406 -19.13 -4.47 -8.75
CA LEU A 406 -20.52 -4.91 -8.81
C LEU A 406 -21.28 -4.10 -9.87
N LYS A 407 -22.23 -4.72 -10.56
CA LYS A 407 -23.06 -4.04 -11.57
C LYS A 407 -23.91 -2.93 -10.96
N THR A 408 -24.26 -3.08 -9.69
CA THR A 408 -24.98 -2.07 -8.88
C THR A 408 -24.09 -0.92 -8.46
N THR A 409 -22.76 -1.08 -8.41
CA THR A 409 -21.79 -0.03 -8.02
C THR A 409 -20.68 0.15 -9.06
N PRO A 410 -21.00 0.46 -10.33
CA PRO A 410 -19.99 0.57 -11.41
C PRO A 410 -19.03 1.76 -11.23
N LYS A 411 -19.29 2.59 -10.22
CA LYS A 411 -18.62 3.83 -9.85
C LYS A 411 -18.97 4.15 -8.40
N LEU A 412 -18.41 5.21 -7.82
CA LEU A 412 -18.82 5.66 -6.49
C LEU A 412 -20.27 6.16 -6.55
N ILE A 413 -21.15 5.57 -5.75
CA ILE A 413 -22.57 5.93 -5.67
C ILE A 413 -22.98 6.29 -4.24
N PRO A 414 -23.99 7.14 -4.04
CA PRO A 414 -24.46 7.50 -2.71
C PRO A 414 -24.93 6.30 -1.90
N ALA A 415 -24.60 6.27 -0.60
CA ALA A 415 -25.00 5.27 0.38
C ALA A 415 -26.49 5.39 0.78
N THR A 416 -27.39 5.45 -0.21
CA THR A 416 -28.83 5.36 0.03
C THR A 416 -29.22 3.92 0.36
N THR A 417 -30.27 3.74 1.16
CA THR A 417 -30.82 2.40 1.48
C THR A 417 -31.05 1.56 0.24
N LYS A 418 -31.61 2.16 -0.83
CA LYS A 418 -31.84 1.49 -2.11
C LYS A 418 -30.55 0.97 -2.75
N ASN A 419 -29.49 1.79 -2.75
CA ASN A 419 -28.21 1.40 -3.36
C ASN A 419 -27.49 0.35 -2.52
N ILE A 420 -27.51 0.50 -1.19
CA ILE A 420 -26.96 -0.49 -0.26
C ILE A 420 -27.67 -1.83 -0.42
N ASP A 421 -29.00 -1.84 -0.37
CA ASP A 421 -29.78 -3.08 -0.50
C ASP A 421 -29.52 -3.75 -1.85
N ALA A 422 -29.40 -2.99 -2.95
CA ALA A 422 -29.07 -3.53 -4.26
C ALA A 422 -27.68 -4.18 -4.32
N ALA A 423 -26.66 -3.53 -3.75
CA ALA A 423 -25.30 -4.06 -3.68
C ALA A 423 -25.21 -5.31 -2.80
N VAL A 424 -25.86 -5.29 -1.63
CA VAL A 424 -25.98 -6.45 -0.74
C VAL A 424 -26.67 -7.60 -1.45
N ASP A 425 -27.80 -7.34 -2.12
CA ASP A 425 -28.53 -8.34 -2.88
C ASP A 425 -27.67 -9.00 -3.96
N GLU A 426 -26.87 -8.21 -4.69
CA GLU A 426 -25.99 -8.71 -5.75
C GLU A 426 -24.93 -9.66 -5.20
N VAL A 427 -24.22 -9.26 -4.14
CA VAL A 427 -23.19 -10.07 -3.48
C VAL A 427 -23.79 -11.34 -2.85
N MET A 428 -24.94 -11.24 -2.20
CA MET A 428 -25.60 -12.39 -1.56
C MET A 428 -26.12 -13.42 -2.58
N LYS A 429 -26.44 -12.99 -3.80
CA LYS A 429 -26.89 -13.88 -4.90
C LYS A 429 -25.74 -14.59 -5.61
N MET A 430 -24.49 -14.19 -5.39
CA MET A 430 -23.32 -14.90 -5.94
C MET A 430 -23.26 -16.32 -5.39
N LYS A 431 -23.01 -17.29 -6.28
CA LYS A 431 -22.93 -18.71 -5.95
C LYS A 431 -21.60 -19.27 -6.43
N PRO A 432 -20.91 -20.06 -5.60
CA PRO A 432 -19.77 -20.85 -6.06
C PRO A 432 -20.18 -21.79 -7.20
N GLY A 433 -19.30 -21.91 -8.19
CA GLY A 433 -19.35 -22.93 -9.23
C GLY A 433 -18.99 -24.33 -8.71
N PRO A 434 -19.04 -25.33 -9.60
CA PRO A 434 -18.84 -26.72 -9.22
C PRO A 434 -17.42 -27.01 -8.72
N LYS A 435 -17.30 -28.02 -7.86
CA LYS A 435 -16.01 -28.56 -7.43
C LYS A 435 -15.30 -29.26 -8.59
N ALA A 436 -13.98 -29.14 -8.63
CA ALA A 436 -13.10 -29.86 -9.55
C ALA A 436 -11.94 -30.53 -8.79
N PRO A 437 -11.20 -31.47 -9.39
CA PRO A 437 -10.08 -32.14 -8.72
C PRO A 437 -9.01 -31.17 -8.17
N ASN A 438 -8.72 -30.08 -8.89
CA ASN A 438 -7.80 -29.00 -8.47
C ASN A 438 -8.51 -27.84 -7.73
N ARG A 439 -9.82 -27.95 -7.52
CA ARG A 439 -10.69 -26.95 -6.86
C ARG A 439 -11.70 -27.67 -5.96
N PRO A 440 -11.23 -28.33 -4.88
CA PRO A 440 -12.08 -29.20 -4.05
C PRO A 440 -13.20 -28.44 -3.31
N HIS A 441 -13.09 -27.12 -3.22
CA HIS A 441 -14.07 -26.25 -2.57
C HIS A 441 -15.03 -25.55 -3.54
N GLY A 442 -14.82 -25.69 -4.86
CA GLY A 442 -15.59 -25.00 -5.90
C GLY A 442 -14.76 -23.96 -6.62
N THR A 443 -15.39 -23.25 -7.54
CA THR A 443 -14.81 -22.11 -8.27
C THR A 443 -15.61 -20.85 -7.97
N LEU A 444 -14.97 -19.69 -8.00
CA LEU A 444 -15.60 -18.39 -7.86
C LEU A 444 -15.10 -17.47 -8.98
N MET A 445 -14.09 -16.63 -8.74
CA MET A 445 -13.49 -15.76 -9.76
C MET A 445 -12.06 -16.18 -10.16
N GLY A 446 -11.58 -17.37 -9.79
CA GLY A 446 -10.29 -17.89 -10.24
C GLY A 446 -9.13 -17.55 -9.29
N THR A 447 -8.05 -16.98 -9.84
CA THR A 447 -6.79 -16.63 -9.14
C THR A 447 -6.91 -15.30 -8.36
N THR A 448 -5.82 -14.74 -7.84
CA THR A 448 -5.82 -13.55 -6.96
C THR A 448 -5.12 -12.36 -7.62
N ASN A 449 -5.88 -11.44 -8.23
CA ASN A 449 -5.37 -10.24 -8.92
C ASN A 449 -5.47 -8.95 -8.07
N VAL A 450 -4.60 -8.85 -7.05
CA VAL A 450 -4.55 -7.66 -6.16
C VAL A 450 -4.16 -6.38 -6.92
N HIS A 451 -3.27 -6.48 -7.91
CA HIS A 451 -2.82 -5.32 -8.69
C HIS A 451 -3.98 -4.67 -9.44
N GLY A 452 -4.73 -5.45 -10.20
CA GLY A 452 -5.87 -4.97 -10.97
C GLY A 452 -7.01 -4.47 -10.09
N ALA A 453 -7.20 -5.08 -8.92
CA ALA A 453 -8.21 -4.65 -7.96
C ALA A 453 -7.93 -3.26 -7.39
N LEU A 454 -6.68 -3.02 -6.96
CA LEU A 454 -6.28 -1.71 -6.47
C LEU A 454 -6.27 -0.68 -7.60
N MET A 455 -5.74 -1.01 -8.78
CA MET A 455 -5.75 -0.11 -9.94
C MET A 455 -7.18 0.33 -10.27
N LEU A 456 -8.14 -0.60 -10.33
CA LEU A 456 -9.54 -0.27 -10.55
C LEU A 456 -10.08 0.65 -9.44
N ALA A 457 -9.79 0.36 -8.17
CA ALA A 457 -10.21 1.22 -7.05
C ALA A 457 -9.68 2.67 -7.16
N PHE A 458 -8.44 2.86 -7.60
CA PHE A 458 -7.87 4.20 -7.86
C PHE A 458 -8.54 4.91 -9.05
N GLN A 459 -9.08 4.15 -10.02
CA GLN A 459 -9.76 4.66 -11.20
C GLN A 459 -11.23 5.03 -10.96
N LEU A 460 -11.87 4.52 -9.90
CA LEU A 460 -13.27 4.82 -9.60
C LEU A 460 -13.43 6.28 -9.15
N THR A 461 -14.44 6.94 -9.72
CA THR A 461 -14.92 8.27 -9.28
C THR A 461 -16.44 8.29 -9.21
N ARG A 462 -17.07 9.34 -8.69
CA ARG A 462 -18.54 9.53 -8.73
C ARG A 462 -19.14 9.58 -10.13
N ASN A 463 -18.37 10.11 -11.09
CA ASN A 463 -18.88 10.47 -12.40
C ASN A 463 -18.56 9.41 -13.45
N LYS A 464 -17.26 9.13 -13.63
CA LYS A 464 -16.72 8.22 -14.66
C LYS A 464 -15.47 7.50 -14.15
N THR A 465 -15.18 6.33 -14.69
CA THR A 465 -13.90 5.67 -14.43
C THR A 465 -12.78 6.42 -15.16
N ILE A 466 -11.64 6.59 -14.50
CA ILE A 466 -10.43 7.16 -15.11
C ILE A 466 -9.80 6.07 -15.99
N PRO A 467 -9.63 6.30 -17.31
CA PRO A 467 -9.20 5.24 -18.23
C PRO A 467 -7.70 4.94 -18.16
N ALA A 468 -6.87 5.91 -17.79
CA ALA A 468 -5.41 5.78 -17.71
C ALA A 468 -4.82 6.89 -16.83
N CYS A 469 -3.59 6.68 -16.34
CA CYS A 469 -2.84 7.66 -15.55
C CYS A 469 -3.60 8.19 -14.32
N GLU A 470 -4.34 7.32 -13.64
CA GLU A 470 -5.14 7.62 -12.44
C GLU A 470 -4.37 8.27 -11.28
N HIS A 471 -3.05 8.08 -11.27
CA HIS A 471 -2.13 8.68 -10.31
C HIS A 471 -1.95 10.20 -10.47
N VAL A 472 -2.34 10.79 -11.61
CA VAL A 472 -2.25 12.25 -11.88
C VAL A 472 -3.52 12.86 -12.48
N ASP A 473 -4.60 12.09 -12.64
CA ASP A 473 -5.88 12.61 -13.12
C ASP A 473 -6.60 13.39 -12.01
N LYS A 474 -6.78 14.70 -12.21
CA LYS A 474 -7.42 15.63 -11.25
C LYS A 474 -8.81 15.18 -10.81
N THR A 475 -9.56 14.46 -11.65
CA THR A 475 -10.89 13.94 -11.30
C THR A 475 -10.83 13.00 -10.09
N GLY A 476 -9.75 12.22 -9.96
CA GLY A 476 -9.57 11.30 -8.84
C GLY A 476 -9.33 12.01 -7.50
N TYR A 477 -8.91 13.27 -7.50
CA TYR A 477 -8.69 14.06 -6.29
C TYR A 477 -10.01 14.61 -5.74
N ASN A 478 -10.97 14.91 -6.61
CA ASN A 478 -12.23 15.53 -6.22
C ASN A 478 -13.33 14.50 -5.96
N ASP A 479 -13.40 13.49 -6.84
CA ASP A 479 -14.52 12.56 -6.90
C ASP A 479 -14.11 11.11 -6.69
N GLY A 480 -12.82 10.84 -6.46
CA GLY A 480 -12.29 9.49 -6.25
C GLY A 480 -12.43 9.02 -4.80
N ALA A 481 -11.92 7.81 -4.51
CA ALA A 481 -11.92 7.29 -3.15
C ALA A 481 -11.16 8.21 -2.17
N ASP A 482 -11.55 8.19 -0.90
CA ASP A 482 -10.79 8.69 0.25
C ASP A 482 -10.13 7.51 0.99
N THR A 483 -10.83 6.37 1.02
CA THR A 483 -10.44 5.17 1.75
C THR A 483 -10.72 3.91 0.92
N ILE A 484 -9.76 3.01 0.94
CA ILE A 484 -9.84 1.67 0.39
C ILE A 484 -9.76 0.66 1.53
N PHE A 485 -10.71 -0.27 1.61
CA PHE A 485 -10.57 -1.47 2.41
C PHE A 485 -10.25 -2.66 1.50
N LEU A 486 -9.04 -3.20 1.60
CA LEU A 486 -8.60 -4.40 0.90
C LEU A 486 -8.77 -5.63 1.79
N LEU A 487 -9.61 -6.58 1.40
CA LEU A 487 -9.69 -7.90 2.04
C LEU A 487 -9.13 -8.95 1.09
N SER A 488 -8.19 -9.78 1.57
CA SER A 488 -7.66 -10.93 0.82
C SER A 488 -7.35 -12.10 1.75
N ASP A 489 -7.38 -13.32 1.21
CA ASP A 489 -7.02 -14.54 1.93
C ASP A 489 -5.75 -15.22 1.43
N GLY A 490 -5.08 -14.63 0.44
CA GLY A 490 -3.94 -15.24 -0.24
C GLY A 490 -2.89 -14.25 -0.76
N GLU A 491 -1.93 -14.79 -1.48
CA GLU A 491 -0.90 -14.03 -2.19
C GLU A 491 -1.39 -13.64 -3.59
N PRO A 492 -0.91 -12.52 -4.16
CA PRO A 492 -1.18 -12.21 -5.55
C PRO A 492 -0.64 -13.31 -6.47
N THR A 493 -1.53 -13.99 -7.20
CA THR A 493 -1.19 -15.07 -8.14
C THR A 493 -1.47 -14.69 -9.59
N SER A 494 -2.15 -13.57 -9.85
CA SER A 494 -2.43 -13.03 -11.19
C SER A 494 -2.32 -11.49 -11.24
N ASP A 495 -2.24 -10.93 -12.44
CA ASP A 495 -2.34 -9.48 -12.68
C ASP A 495 -3.05 -9.15 -14.01
N ASN A 496 -3.05 -7.87 -14.39
CA ASN A 496 -3.73 -7.39 -15.61
C ASN A 496 -2.98 -7.64 -16.93
N TYR A 497 -1.78 -8.24 -16.89
CA TYR A 497 -0.93 -8.41 -18.07
C TYR A 497 -0.59 -9.87 -18.39
N PRO A 498 -1.54 -10.83 -18.31
CA PRO A 498 -1.26 -12.20 -18.68
C PRO A 498 -1.04 -12.30 -20.19
N GLN A 499 0.09 -12.88 -20.61
CA GLN A 499 0.39 -13.10 -22.02
C GLN A 499 0.97 -14.50 -22.26
N LEU A 500 0.42 -15.19 -23.26
CA LEU A 500 0.90 -16.49 -23.70
C LEU A 500 2.17 -16.32 -24.53
N ASP A 501 3.22 -17.07 -24.19
CA ASP A 501 4.48 -17.02 -24.93
C ASP A 501 5.29 -18.32 -24.73
N LYS A 502 6.38 -18.47 -25.50
CA LYS A 502 7.30 -19.60 -25.37
C LYS A 502 7.86 -19.67 -23.94
N ARG A 503 7.82 -20.86 -23.36
CA ARG A 503 8.34 -21.14 -22.03
C ARG A 503 9.86 -20.91 -21.96
N GLU A 504 10.28 -20.12 -20.97
CA GLU A 504 11.67 -20.03 -20.52
C GLU A 504 11.97 -21.22 -19.59
N PRO A 505 13.18 -21.83 -19.64
CA PRO A 505 13.50 -23.05 -18.90
C PRO A 505 13.29 -22.95 -17.38
N ASP A 506 13.43 -21.75 -16.83
CA ASP A 506 13.32 -21.46 -15.40
C ASP A 506 11.89 -21.13 -14.94
N ILE A 507 10.92 -21.12 -15.84
CA ILE A 507 9.51 -20.86 -15.53
C ILE A 507 8.81 -22.17 -15.24
N GLN A 508 8.17 -22.25 -14.06
CA GLN A 508 7.36 -23.38 -13.66
C GLN A 508 6.00 -23.34 -14.38
N VAL A 509 5.60 -24.47 -14.96
CA VAL A 509 4.24 -24.66 -15.47
C VAL A 509 3.37 -25.15 -14.32
N GLY A 510 2.14 -24.66 -14.21
CA GLY A 510 1.21 -25.16 -13.22
C GLY A 510 0.09 -24.18 -12.89
N ASP A 511 -0.73 -24.63 -11.97
CA ASP A 511 -1.83 -23.86 -11.40
C ASP A 511 -1.34 -23.26 -10.07
N PRO A 512 -1.08 -21.93 -10.02
CA PRO A 512 -0.51 -21.28 -8.84
C PRO A 512 -1.43 -21.41 -7.63
N GLU A 513 -2.74 -21.45 -7.87
CA GLU A 513 -3.77 -21.55 -6.84
C GLU A 513 -3.81 -22.94 -6.21
N ALA A 514 -3.79 -23.98 -7.06
CA ALA A 514 -3.72 -25.36 -6.57
C ALA A 514 -2.33 -25.76 -6.06
N LYS A 515 -1.31 -24.91 -6.25
CA LYS A 515 0.10 -25.22 -5.98
C LYS A 515 0.55 -26.53 -6.67
N THR A 516 -0.02 -26.83 -7.84
CA THR A 516 0.27 -28.07 -8.59
C THR A 516 1.11 -27.77 -9.83
N ALA A 517 2.15 -28.59 -10.03
CA ALA A 517 2.94 -28.54 -11.26
C ALA A 517 2.11 -29.06 -12.44
N GLY A 518 2.14 -28.32 -13.54
CA GLY A 518 1.52 -28.71 -14.79
C GLY A 518 2.43 -29.63 -15.62
N PRO A 519 1.89 -30.30 -16.64
CA PRO A 519 2.72 -31.00 -17.62
C PRO A 519 3.69 -30.01 -18.28
N ASN A 520 4.83 -30.51 -18.76
CA ASN A 520 5.75 -29.68 -19.53
C ASN A 520 5.05 -29.16 -20.80
N GLN A 521 5.00 -27.84 -20.97
CA GLN A 521 4.40 -27.17 -22.12
C GLN A 521 5.44 -26.26 -22.80
N GLU A 522 5.39 -26.21 -24.14
CA GLU A 522 6.26 -25.31 -24.92
C GLU A 522 5.90 -23.83 -24.75
N GLN A 523 4.63 -23.55 -24.42
CA GLN A 523 4.12 -22.21 -24.16
C GLN A 523 3.48 -22.16 -22.77
N VAL A 524 3.61 -21.02 -22.11
CA VAL A 524 3.03 -20.76 -20.80
C VAL A 524 2.43 -19.35 -20.76
N ILE A 525 1.45 -19.15 -19.89
CA ILE A 525 0.94 -17.83 -19.58
C ILE A 525 1.89 -17.18 -18.59
N TYR A 526 2.48 -16.06 -19.00
CA TYR A 526 3.23 -15.19 -18.13
C TYR A 526 2.28 -14.14 -17.55
N ASN A 527 2.04 -14.21 -16.25
CA ASN A 527 1.50 -13.05 -15.52
C ASN A 527 2.54 -11.93 -15.57
N GLY A 528 2.09 -10.67 -15.49
CA GLY A 528 2.97 -9.51 -15.47
C GLY A 528 3.86 -9.43 -14.22
N PRO A 529 4.63 -8.35 -14.07
CA PRO A 529 5.63 -8.24 -13.02
C PRO A 529 5.05 -8.04 -11.62
N TYR A 530 3.74 -7.83 -11.47
CA TYR A 530 3.13 -7.42 -10.21
C TYR A 530 2.92 -8.57 -9.23
N VAL A 531 2.88 -9.81 -9.73
CA VAL A 531 2.83 -11.04 -8.91
C VAL A 531 4.21 -11.50 -8.43
N TRP A 532 5.29 -10.90 -8.93
CA TRP A 532 6.64 -11.37 -8.68
C TRP A 532 7.13 -11.01 -7.27
N GLN A 533 7.38 -12.03 -6.43
CA GLN A 533 8.00 -11.88 -5.12
C GLN A 533 9.40 -11.23 -5.19
N PRO A 534 9.73 -10.28 -4.29
CA PRO A 534 9.02 -9.89 -3.06
C PRO A 534 7.98 -8.76 -3.26
N TRP A 535 7.25 -8.77 -4.38
CA TRP A 535 6.19 -7.83 -4.79
C TRP A 535 6.66 -6.39 -4.89
N THR A 536 7.93 -6.20 -5.24
CA THR A 536 8.55 -4.87 -5.38
C THR A 536 7.77 -4.01 -6.36
N TYR A 537 7.33 -4.57 -7.49
CA TYR A 537 6.62 -3.84 -8.53
C TYR A 537 5.19 -3.45 -8.15
N LEU A 538 4.48 -4.35 -7.46
CA LEU A 538 3.14 -4.07 -6.92
C LEU A 538 3.21 -2.91 -5.93
N LEU A 539 4.07 -3.02 -4.93
CA LEU A 539 4.18 -2.00 -3.89
C LEU A 539 4.67 -0.66 -4.43
N ARG A 540 5.59 -0.67 -5.39
CA ARG A 540 6.06 0.55 -6.04
C ARG A 540 4.98 1.21 -6.90
N ASP A 541 4.08 0.45 -7.49
CA ASP A 541 2.97 1.00 -8.29
C ASP A 541 1.85 1.54 -7.38
N ILE A 542 1.55 0.84 -6.28
CA ILE A 542 0.68 1.38 -5.22
C ILE A 542 1.25 2.68 -4.66
N HIS A 543 2.57 2.74 -4.45
CA HIS A 543 3.22 3.99 -4.04
C HIS A 543 3.04 5.08 -5.10
N ARG A 544 3.26 4.79 -6.38
CA ARG A 544 3.03 5.73 -7.48
C ARG A 544 1.59 6.26 -7.48
N MET A 545 0.60 5.36 -7.43
CA MET A 545 -0.82 5.70 -7.44
C MET A 545 -1.23 6.54 -6.21
N ASN A 546 -0.70 6.19 -5.04
CA ASN A 546 -1.07 6.87 -3.80
C ASN A 546 -0.23 8.10 -3.47
N MET A 547 0.90 8.30 -4.16
CA MET A 547 1.85 9.39 -3.88
C MET A 547 1.16 10.74 -3.85
N PHE A 548 0.22 11.00 -4.76
CA PHE A 548 -0.53 12.25 -4.79
C PHE A 548 -1.98 12.10 -4.32
N ARG A 549 -2.55 10.89 -4.41
CA ARG A 549 -3.96 10.67 -4.05
C ARG A 549 -4.18 10.68 -2.54
N LYS A 550 -3.17 10.32 -1.75
CA LYS A 550 -3.17 10.29 -0.26
C LYS A 550 -4.36 9.53 0.34
N LEU A 551 -4.73 8.43 -0.32
CA LEU A 551 -5.80 7.54 0.15
C LEU A 551 -5.37 6.80 1.39
N GLU A 552 -6.32 6.58 2.28
CA GLU A 552 -6.20 5.60 3.34
C GLU A 552 -6.40 4.20 2.76
N ILE A 553 -5.46 3.28 3.02
CA ILE A 553 -5.59 1.89 2.56
C ILE A 553 -5.53 0.99 3.78
N ASN A 554 -6.68 0.43 4.14
CA ASN A 554 -6.84 -0.52 5.23
C ASN A 554 -6.82 -1.93 4.67
N CYS A 555 -6.10 -2.86 5.31
CA CYS A 555 -6.00 -4.24 4.83
C CYS A 555 -6.55 -5.24 5.86
N ILE A 556 -7.24 -6.26 5.37
CA ILE A 556 -7.78 -7.36 6.17
C ILE A 556 -7.28 -8.66 5.55
N GLY A 557 -6.45 -9.39 6.30
CA GLY A 557 -5.98 -10.72 5.92
C GLY A 557 -6.82 -11.78 6.59
N ILE A 558 -7.32 -12.76 5.83
CA ILE A 558 -7.99 -13.95 6.38
C ILE A 558 -7.17 -15.19 6.05
N GLY A 559 -6.93 -16.07 7.02
CA GLY A 559 -6.28 -17.34 6.79
C GLY A 559 -4.84 -17.25 6.32
N GLU A 560 -4.56 -17.67 5.07
CA GLU A 560 -3.20 -17.76 4.51
C GLU A 560 -2.70 -16.45 3.88
N ALA A 561 -3.41 -15.34 4.13
CA ALA A 561 -3.04 -14.03 3.60
C ALA A 561 -1.59 -13.64 3.96
N ASN A 562 -0.87 -13.07 3.00
CA ASN A 562 0.48 -12.58 3.26
C ASN A 562 0.45 -11.25 4.03
N ILE A 563 0.44 -11.34 5.37
CA ILE A 563 0.32 -10.19 6.27
C ILE A 563 1.47 -9.21 6.10
N ASN A 564 2.67 -9.67 5.74
CA ASN A 564 3.80 -8.78 5.46
C ASN A 564 3.54 -7.90 4.23
N LEU A 565 2.98 -8.46 3.17
CA LEU A 565 2.56 -7.69 2.00
C LEU A 565 1.44 -6.70 2.38
N LEU A 566 0.40 -7.17 3.07
CA LEU A 566 -0.73 -6.32 3.50
C LEU A 566 -0.28 -5.17 4.41
N ASN A 567 0.64 -5.40 5.35
CA ASN A 567 1.25 -4.35 6.17
C ASN A 567 1.98 -3.30 5.34
N ARG A 568 2.71 -3.73 4.30
CA ARG A 568 3.40 -2.80 3.40
C ARG A 568 2.41 -1.99 2.57
N ILE A 569 1.32 -2.58 2.09
CA ILE A 569 0.24 -1.88 1.38
C ILE A 569 -0.42 -0.85 2.30
N ALA A 570 -0.84 -1.26 3.50
CA ALA A 570 -1.51 -0.36 4.45
C ALA A 570 -0.62 0.82 4.86
N ARG A 571 0.68 0.57 5.07
CA ARG A 571 1.65 1.64 5.36
C ARG A 571 1.78 2.66 4.24
N LEU A 572 1.69 2.25 2.97
CA LEU A 572 1.67 3.19 1.83
C LEU A 572 0.39 4.04 1.80
N GLY A 573 -0.69 3.54 2.39
CA GLY A 573 -1.95 4.25 2.59
C GLY A 573 -2.07 5.00 3.92
N LEU A 574 -1.12 4.90 4.85
CA LEU A 574 -1.33 5.34 6.24
C LEU A 574 -2.56 4.70 6.92
N GLY A 575 -2.96 3.52 6.45
CA GLY A 575 -4.03 2.75 7.07
C GLY A 575 -3.50 1.70 8.04
N SER A 576 -4.36 0.76 8.39
CA SER A 576 -4.12 -0.29 9.37
C SER A 576 -4.33 -1.69 8.78
N VAL A 577 -3.88 -2.71 9.50
CA VAL A 577 -4.05 -4.11 9.12
C VAL A 577 -4.75 -4.89 10.23
N ARG A 578 -5.75 -5.69 9.87
CA ARG A 578 -6.29 -6.75 10.72
C ARG A 578 -5.93 -8.11 10.14
N ASN A 579 -5.28 -8.94 10.94
CA ASN A 579 -5.02 -10.34 10.60
C ASN A 579 -6.03 -11.25 11.31
N ILE A 580 -6.65 -12.14 10.54
CA ILE A 580 -7.59 -13.15 10.99
C ILE A 580 -6.96 -14.50 10.64
N SER A 581 -5.98 -14.92 11.43
CA SER A 581 -5.26 -16.17 11.21
C SER A 581 -5.74 -17.26 12.17
N GLY A 582 -5.82 -18.49 11.66
CA GLY A 582 -6.17 -19.66 12.47
C GLY A 582 -5.03 -20.13 13.40
N ASP A 583 -3.80 -19.69 13.15
CA ASP A 583 -2.63 -20.08 13.93
C ASP A 583 -2.22 -18.97 14.92
N ALA A 584 -2.41 -19.25 16.21
CA ALA A 584 -1.82 -18.47 17.31
C ALA A 584 -0.30 -18.63 17.43
N THR A 585 0.34 -19.43 16.56
CA THR A 585 1.80 -19.50 16.46
C THR A 585 2.30 -18.43 15.52
N ALA A 586 2.48 -17.23 16.08
CA ALA A 586 3.12 -16.10 15.44
C ALA A 586 4.35 -16.53 14.61
N PRO A 587 4.53 -16.02 13.37
CA PRO A 587 5.75 -16.23 12.63
C PRO A 587 6.86 -15.45 13.34
N GLY A 588 7.72 -16.19 14.05
CA GLY A 588 9.06 -15.70 14.37
C GLY A 588 9.69 -15.21 13.07
N ALA A 589 10.03 -13.93 13.03
CA ALA A 589 10.72 -13.31 11.92
C ALA A 589 11.97 -14.15 11.59
N ASN A 590 11.94 -14.87 10.46
CA ASN A 590 13.14 -15.38 9.84
C ASN A 590 13.97 -14.17 9.43
N ASN A 591 14.87 -13.76 10.31
CA ASN A 591 15.86 -12.72 10.08
C ASN A 591 17.02 -13.36 9.31
N PRO A 592 17.20 -13.10 8.00
CA PRO A 592 18.31 -13.65 7.24
C PRO A 592 19.51 -12.71 7.43
N GLY A 593 20.18 -12.77 8.59
CA GLY A 593 21.23 -11.79 8.86
C GLY A 593 22.15 -12.00 10.07
N GLY A 594 21.95 -13.02 10.91
CA GLY A 594 22.81 -13.26 12.07
C GLY A 594 24.12 -13.97 11.71
N LYS A 595 25.14 -13.20 11.28
CA LYS A 595 26.53 -13.69 11.15
C LYS A 595 26.99 -14.36 12.45
N GLY A 596 27.60 -15.55 12.30
CA GLY A 596 28.17 -16.33 13.40
C GLY A 596 29.23 -15.58 14.21
N GLY A 597 28.95 -15.41 15.50
CA GLY A 597 29.93 -15.05 16.53
C GLY A 597 30.52 -16.32 17.14
N GLY A 598 31.84 -16.47 17.02
CA GLY A 598 32.57 -17.69 17.38
C GLY A 598 32.49 -18.11 18.85
N LYS A 599 32.49 -19.43 19.06
CA LYS A 599 32.83 -20.10 20.31
C LYS A 599 34.24 -19.67 20.76
N LYS A 600 34.35 -19.01 21.93
CA LYS A 600 35.56 -19.07 22.76
C LYS A 600 35.32 -20.08 23.89
N GLY A 601 36.06 -21.18 23.84
CA GLY A 601 36.12 -22.17 24.92
C GLY A 601 36.99 -21.70 26.08
N GLY A 602 36.48 -21.94 27.30
CA GLY A 602 37.15 -22.73 28.34
C GLY A 602 38.55 -22.35 28.85
N LYS A 603 38.54 -21.68 30.00
CA LYS A 603 39.34 -21.90 31.24
C LYS A 603 40.53 -22.89 31.21
N GLY A 604 41.65 -22.48 31.84
CA GLY A 604 42.48 -23.39 32.64
C GLY A 604 43.93 -22.99 32.95
N GLY A 605 44.15 -22.33 34.10
CA GLY A 605 45.12 -22.75 35.13
C GLY A 605 46.66 -22.67 34.95
N LYS A 606 47.29 -21.94 35.88
CA LYS A 606 48.59 -22.19 36.56
C LYS A 606 49.81 -22.62 35.71
N LYS A 607 50.78 -21.72 35.54
CA LYS A 607 51.97 -21.54 36.40
C LYS A 607 52.69 -20.27 35.99
#